data_AF-A0A4R8FD32-F1
#
_entry.id   AF-A0A4R8FD32-F1
#
_cell.length_a   1.000
_cell.length_b   1.000
_cell.length_c   1.000
_cell.angle_alpha   90.00
_cell.angle_beta   90.00
_cell.angle_gamma   90.00
#
_symmetry.space_group_name_H-M   'P 1'
#
loop_
_entity.id
_entity.type
_entity.pdbx_description
1 polymer ?
#
loop_
_entity_poly.entity_id
_entity_poly.type
_entity_poly.pdbx_seq_one_letter_code
_entity_poly.pdbx_strand_id
1 'polypeptide(L)'
;MTYDNLHLIQIDSEQASRTCGPYYYLVQNNFMAHTAFRTEQGLMRWLEERGLELSKPLVAKGEHQSQPIIGAYRDCMTMDEDAFNALAADLETRTMSNATYTLAKIIRVEGVNEVHYLNPNCHGRVVFDYQESRDLMS
;
A
#
# COMPACT_ATOMS: atom_id res chain seq x y z
N MET A 1 4.12 -12.68 -2.78
CA MET A 1 4.63 -12.03 -4.01
C MET A 1 5.60 -10.93 -3.60
N THR A 2 6.75 -10.80 -4.27
CA THR A 2 7.73 -9.75 -3.98
C THR A 2 7.53 -8.55 -4.90
N TYR A 3 7.69 -7.34 -4.38
CA TYR A 3 7.64 -6.07 -5.10
C TYR A 3 8.96 -5.31 -4.87
N ASP A 4 9.80 -5.18 -5.90
CA ASP A 4 11.20 -4.69 -5.82
C ASP A 4 11.60 -3.67 -6.91
N ASN A 5 10.71 -3.38 -7.87
CA ASN A 5 10.89 -2.37 -8.92
C ASN A 5 9.71 -1.39 -8.93
N LEU A 6 9.53 -0.72 -7.80
CA LEU A 6 8.43 0.21 -7.57
C LEU A 6 8.78 1.61 -8.09
N HIS A 7 7.81 2.27 -8.70
CA HIS A 7 7.96 3.62 -9.22
C HIS A 7 6.77 4.49 -8.80
N LEU A 8 7.06 5.68 -8.30
CA LEU A 8 6.07 6.70 -8.02
C LEU A 8 5.90 7.60 -9.26
N ILE A 9 4.65 7.90 -9.59
CA ILE A 9 4.25 8.93 -10.53
C ILE A 9 3.31 9.88 -9.79
N GLN A 10 3.81 11.06 -9.46
CA GLN A 10 3.00 12.18 -9.04
C GLN A 10 2.44 12.87 -10.28
N ILE A 11 1.12 13.01 -10.36
CA ILE A 11 0.44 13.62 -11.50
C ILE A 11 -0.05 15.02 -11.17
N ASP A 12 -0.10 15.87 -12.19
CA ASP A 12 -0.64 17.22 -12.05
C ASP A 12 -2.18 17.24 -11.95
N SER A 13 -2.73 18.41 -11.62
CA SER A 13 -4.18 18.57 -11.45
C SER A 13 -4.98 18.33 -12.73
N GLU A 14 -4.40 18.63 -13.90
CA GLU A 14 -5.06 18.42 -15.19
C GLU A 14 -5.14 16.91 -15.50
N GLN A 15 -4.04 16.19 -15.33
CA GLN A 15 -3.94 14.74 -15.47
C GLN A 15 -4.92 14.03 -14.52
N ALA A 16 -4.94 14.43 -13.25
CA ALA A 16 -5.87 13.87 -12.26
C ALA A 16 -7.33 14.06 -12.69
N SER A 17 -7.71 15.24 -13.20
CA SER A 17 -9.08 15.52 -13.64
C SER A 17 -9.55 14.64 -14.81
N ARG A 18 -8.63 14.13 -15.62
CA ARG A 18 -8.92 13.38 -16.86
C ARG A 18 -8.87 11.86 -16.71
N THR A 19 -8.30 11.34 -15.63
CA THR A 19 -7.94 9.92 -15.53
C THR A 19 -8.54 9.26 -14.30
N CYS A 20 -7.96 9.52 -13.14
CA CYS A 20 -8.21 8.80 -11.90
C CYS A 20 -8.32 9.75 -10.70
N GLY A 21 -8.73 11.01 -10.91
CA GLY A 21 -9.09 11.90 -9.82
C GLY A 21 -10.05 11.20 -8.84
N PRO A 22 -9.78 11.22 -7.52
CA PRO A 22 -8.95 12.19 -6.79
C PRO A 22 -7.53 11.70 -6.44
N TYR A 23 -6.98 10.72 -7.14
CA TYR A 23 -5.65 10.18 -6.86
C TYR A 23 -4.55 11.01 -7.54
N TYR A 24 -3.51 11.37 -6.78
CA TYR A 24 -2.39 12.21 -7.25
C TYR A 24 -1.04 11.47 -7.23
N TYR A 25 -0.93 10.40 -6.45
CA TYR A 25 0.30 9.64 -6.25
C TYR A 25 0.07 8.20 -6.70
N LEU A 26 0.57 7.85 -7.87
CA LEU A 26 0.36 6.54 -8.47
C LEU A 26 1.63 5.71 -8.30
N VAL A 27 1.51 4.52 -7.74
CA VAL A 27 2.61 3.56 -7.63
C VAL A 27 2.43 2.48 -8.68
N GLN A 28 3.52 2.16 -9.37
CA GLN A 28 3.60 1.08 -10.33
C GLN A 28 4.67 0.07 -9.91
N ASN A 29 4.49 -1.20 -10.26
CA ASN A 29 5.52 -2.23 -10.20
C ASN A 29 5.76 -2.76 -11.61
N ASN A 30 6.99 -2.71 -12.11
CA ASN A 30 7.33 -3.20 -13.46
C ASN A 30 6.37 -2.64 -14.55
N PHE A 31 6.11 -1.33 -14.50
CA PHE A 31 5.21 -0.60 -15.41
C PHE A 31 3.72 -0.97 -15.32
N MET A 32 3.33 -1.82 -14.38
CA MET A 32 1.92 -2.14 -14.11
C MET A 32 1.40 -1.35 -12.91
N ALA A 33 0.12 -0.97 -12.95
CA ALA A 33 -0.53 -0.31 -11.82
C ALA A 33 -0.44 -1.19 -10.55
N HIS A 34 0.01 -0.60 -9.45
CA HIS A 34 0.19 -1.30 -8.19
C HIS A 34 -0.73 -0.76 -7.10
N THR A 35 -0.67 0.55 -6.81
CA THR A 35 -1.58 1.21 -5.88
C THR A 35 -1.63 2.72 -6.17
N ALA A 36 -2.54 3.46 -5.54
CA ALA A 36 -2.68 4.89 -5.73
C ALA A 36 -3.18 5.61 -4.47
N PHE A 37 -2.71 6.84 -4.24
CA PHE A 37 -3.05 7.65 -3.07
C PHE A 37 -3.58 9.02 -3.47
N ARG A 38 -4.56 9.51 -2.70
CA ARG A 38 -5.14 10.85 -2.86
C ARG A 38 -4.34 11.93 -2.17
N THR A 39 -3.63 11.53 -1.13
CA THR A 39 -2.93 12.40 -0.18
C THR A 39 -1.49 11.95 -0.06
N GLU A 40 -0.63 12.92 0.23
CA GLU A 40 0.77 12.69 0.53
C GLU A 40 0.93 11.82 1.79
N GLN A 41 0.14 12.12 2.83
CA GLN A 41 0.15 11.39 4.09
C GLN A 41 -0.13 9.89 3.89
N GLY A 42 -1.15 9.53 3.11
CA GLY A 42 -1.45 8.13 2.81
C GLY A 42 -0.32 7.41 2.06
N LEU A 43 0.34 8.10 1.10
CA LEU A 43 1.54 7.58 0.42
C LEU A 43 2.68 7.34 1.42
N MET A 44 3.01 8.36 2.22
CA MET A 44 4.15 8.30 3.15
C MET A 44 3.96 7.23 4.21
N ARG A 45 2.74 7.10 4.76
CA ARG A 45 2.39 6.00 5.66
C ARG A 45 2.59 4.64 4.97
N TRP A 46 2.09 4.47 3.75
CA TRP A 46 2.22 3.20 3.02
C TRP A 46 3.68 2.82 2.77
N LEU A 47 4.53 3.80 2.45
CA LEU A 47 5.98 3.62 2.28
C LEU A 47 6.64 3.19 3.59
N GLU A 48 6.38 3.92 4.68
CA GLU A 48 6.92 3.64 6.02
C GLU A 48 6.55 2.22 6.49
N GLU A 49 5.26 1.87 6.42
CA GLU A 49 4.76 0.54 6.80
C GLU A 49 5.48 -0.60 6.04
N ARG A 50 5.91 -0.35 4.80
CA ARG A 50 6.57 -1.35 3.94
C ARG A 50 8.08 -1.25 3.93
N GLY A 51 8.67 -0.32 4.70
CA GLY A 51 10.10 -0.10 4.72
C GLY A 51 10.65 0.36 3.36
N LEU A 52 9.88 1.22 2.69
CA LEU A 52 10.20 1.80 1.39
C LEU A 52 10.55 3.28 1.54
N GLU A 53 11.36 3.79 0.62
CA GLU A 53 11.81 5.18 0.64
C GLU A 53 11.68 5.82 -0.75
N LEU A 54 11.43 7.13 -0.80
CA LEU A 54 11.48 7.87 -2.06
C LEU A 54 12.93 8.15 -2.44
N SER A 55 13.28 7.99 -3.72
CA SER A 55 14.62 8.35 -4.19
C SER A 55 14.89 9.86 -4.16
N LYS A 56 13.84 10.69 -4.17
CA LYS A 56 13.89 12.14 -4.07
C LYS A 56 12.67 12.67 -3.29
N PRO A 57 12.76 13.84 -2.65
CA PRO A 57 11.58 14.50 -2.10
C PRO A 57 10.48 14.70 -3.14
N LEU A 58 9.23 14.67 -2.68
CA LEU A 58 8.07 15.01 -3.49
C LEU A 58 8.13 16.47 -3.94
N VAL A 59 7.55 16.74 -5.11
CA VAL A 59 7.33 18.12 -5.58
C VAL A 59 5.99 18.63 -5.06
N ALA A 60 5.75 19.94 -5.19
CA ALA A 60 4.50 20.55 -4.74
C ALA A 60 3.28 19.85 -5.35
N LYS A 61 2.21 19.72 -4.57
CA LYS A 61 0.97 19.08 -5.02
C LYS A 61 0.44 19.77 -6.28
N GLY A 62 0.13 18.97 -7.30
CA GLY A 62 -0.33 19.47 -8.61
C GLY A 62 0.79 19.68 -9.62
N GLU A 63 2.05 19.43 -9.27
CA GLU A 63 3.14 19.27 -10.22
C GLU A 63 3.38 17.79 -10.55
N HIS A 64 3.88 17.55 -11.77
CA HIS A 64 4.23 16.21 -12.24
C HIS A 64 5.65 15.83 -11.86
N GLN A 65 5.84 14.64 -11.27
CA GLN A 65 7.16 14.06 -11.04
C GLN A 65 7.08 12.54 -11.13
N SER A 66 8.09 11.93 -11.71
CA SER A 66 8.24 10.48 -11.78
C SER A 66 9.57 10.10 -11.14
N GLN A 67 9.57 9.15 -10.21
CA GLN A 67 10.79 8.71 -9.53
C GLN A 67 10.72 7.25 -9.06
N PRO A 68 11.86 6.53 -9.00
CA PRO A 68 11.90 5.20 -8.40
C PRO A 68 11.66 5.27 -6.89
N ILE A 69 11.03 4.23 -6.36
CA ILE A 69 10.92 3.95 -4.93
C ILE A 69 12.03 2.95 -4.58
N ILE A 70 12.78 3.26 -3.53
CA ILE A 70 13.89 2.45 -3.02
C ILE A 70 13.34 1.43 -2.04
N GLY A 71 13.83 0.20 -2.14
CA GLY A 71 13.47 -0.91 -1.27
C GLY A 71 12.53 -1.89 -1.94
N ALA A 72 12.15 -2.89 -1.17
CA ALA A 72 11.25 -3.95 -1.60
C ALA A 72 10.39 -4.41 -0.43
N TYR A 73 9.24 -4.98 -0.73
CA TYR A 73 8.38 -5.61 0.27
C TYR A 73 7.71 -6.86 -0.33
N ARG A 74 7.15 -7.72 0.53
CA ARG A 74 6.42 -8.93 0.09
C ARG A 74 4.98 -8.90 0.59
N ASP A 75 4.04 -9.29 -0.26
CA ASP A 75 2.67 -9.61 0.16
C ASP A 75 2.51 -11.11 0.35
N CYS A 76 1.92 -11.50 1.47
CA CYS A 76 1.67 -12.88 1.87
C CYS A 76 0.18 -13.06 2.18
N MET A 77 -0.59 -13.39 1.15
CA MET A 77 -2.00 -13.73 1.32
C MET A 77 -2.14 -15.21 1.67
N THR A 78 -2.76 -15.52 2.80
CA THR A 78 -2.94 -16.91 3.27
C THR A 78 -4.41 -17.25 3.48
N MET A 79 -4.75 -18.54 3.36
CA MET A 79 -6.04 -19.08 3.78
C MET A 79 -6.00 -19.72 5.17
N ASP A 80 -4.81 -19.88 5.75
CA ASP A 80 -4.60 -20.49 7.06
C ASP A 80 -4.81 -19.44 8.16
N GLU A 81 -6.01 -19.44 8.75
CA GLU A 81 -6.41 -18.49 9.79
C GLU A 81 -5.61 -18.66 11.08
N ASP A 82 -5.32 -19.91 11.48
CA ASP A 82 -4.58 -20.19 12.72
C ASP A 82 -3.13 -19.72 12.60
N ALA A 83 -2.47 -20.00 11.46
CA ALA A 83 -1.13 -19.50 11.19
C ALA A 83 -1.08 -17.97 11.18
N PHE A 84 -2.06 -17.31 10.53
CA PHE A 84 -2.15 -15.85 10.51
C PHE A 84 -2.35 -15.25 11.92
N ASN A 85 -3.23 -15.86 12.72
CA ASN A 85 -3.51 -15.41 14.08
C ASN A 85 -2.30 -15.58 15.00
N ALA A 86 -1.50 -16.63 14.79
CA ALA A 86 -0.27 -16.89 15.53
C ALA A 86 0.91 -15.95 15.17
N LEU A 87 0.82 -15.20 14.06
CA LEU A 87 1.86 -14.23 13.71
C LEU A 87 1.97 -13.13 14.78
N ALA A 88 3.18 -12.99 15.33
CA ALA A 88 3.57 -11.84 16.14
C ALA A 88 3.96 -10.69 15.20
N ALA A 89 3.04 -9.75 14.99
CA ALA A 89 3.24 -8.63 14.09
C ALA A 89 4.13 -7.55 14.73
N ASP A 90 5.03 -6.96 13.95
CA ASP A 90 5.71 -5.71 14.32
C ASP A 90 4.72 -4.53 14.23
N LEU A 91 3.79 -4.61 13.27
CA LEU A 91 2.71 -3.64 13.07
C LEU A 91 1.43 -4.32 12.59
N GLU A 92 0.31 -3.96 13.20
CA GLU A 92 -1.03 -4.25 12.67
C GLU A 92 -1.59 -3.01 11.97
N THR A 93 -2.05 -3.17 10.73
CA THR A 93 -2.60 -2.07 9.92
C THR A 93 -3.77 -2.55 9.08
N ARG A 94 -4.38 -1.65 8.29
CA ARG A 94 -5.45 -1.99 7.35
C ARG A 94 -4.87 -2.06 5.94
N THR A 95 -5.12 -3.14 5.22
CA THR A 95 -4.79 -3.25 3.80
C THR A 95 -6.04 -3.50 2.98
N MET A 96 -6.04 -3.07 1.72
CA MET A 96 -7.15 -3.30 0.80
C MET A 96 -6.95 -4.64 0.08
N SER A 97 -7.95 -5.50 0.11
CA SER A 97 -7.98 -6.75 -0.64
C SER A 97 -9.40 -7.03 -1.10
N ASN A 98 -9.55 -7.21 -2.42
CA ASN A 98 -10.85 -7.39 -3.09
C ASN A 98 -11.89 -6.30 -2.73
N ALA A 99 -11.50 -5.04 -2.89
CA ALA A 99 -12.31 -3.83 -2.63
C ALA A 99 -12.76 -3.60 -1.17
N THR A 100 -12.28 -4.39 -0.21
CA THR A 100 -12.53 -4.18 1.23
C THR A 100 -11.25 -3.99 2.01
N TYR A 101 -11.32 -3.22 3.09
CA TYR A 101 -10.22 -3.10 4.05
C TYR A 101 -10.25 -4.29 5.02
N THR A 102 -9.10 -4.91 5.23
CA THR A 102 -8.90 -6.06 6.12
C THR A 102 -7.70 -5.85 7.01
N LEU A 103 -7.63 -6.61 8.10
CA LEU A 103 -6.45 -6.64 8.96
C LEU A 103 -5.25 -7.15 8.16
N ALA A 104 -4.15 -6.43 8.27
CA ALA A 104 -2.83 -6.83 7.82
C ALA A 104 -1.87 -6.86 9.01
N LYS A 105 -1.02 -7.87 9.05
CA LYS A 105 0.08 -8.01 10.00
C LYS A 105 1.38 -7.87 9.24
N ILE A 106 2.18 -6.88 9.61
CA ILE A 106 3.49 -6.64 9.00
C ILE A 106 4.56 -7.21 9.91
N ILE A 107 5.45 -8.01 9.34
CA ILE A 107 6.62 -8.57 10.02
C ILE A 107 7.89 -8.30 9.22
N ARG A 108 9.02 -8.13 9.90
CA ARG A 108 10.34 -8.01 9.28
C ARG A 108 10.99 -9.38 9.12
N VAL A 109 11.25 -9.79 7.88
CA VAL A 109 11.94 -11.05 7.54
C VAL A 109 13.13 -10.74 6.65
N GLU A 110 14.34 -11.11 7.07
CA GLU A 110 15.58 -10.93 6.29
C GLU A 110 15.82 -9.48 5.79
N GLY A 111 15.36 -8.48 6.55
CA GLY A 111 15.49 -7.09 6.13
C GLY A 111 14.50 -6.66 5.04
N VAL A 112 13.38 -7.37 4.89
CA VAL A 112 12.25 -6.99 4.04
C VAL A 112 10.97 -7.04 4.86
N ASN A 113 10.05 -6.07 4.66
CA ASN A 113 8.74 -6.12 5.32
C ASN A 113 7.83 -7.07 4.53
N GLU A 114 7.24 -8.03 5.22
CA GLU A 114 6.21 -8.90 4.68
C GLU A 114 4.84 -8.48 5.24
N VAL A 115 3.90 -8.21 4.34
CA VAL A 115 2.52 -7.83 4.66
C VAL A 115 1.65 -9.07 4.56
N HIS A 116 1.27 -9.61 5.71
CA HIS A 116 0.41 -10.79 5.80
C HIS A 116 -1.04 -10.36 5.93
N TYR A 117 -1.93 -11.01 5.20
CA TYR A 117 -3.38 -10.80 5.32
C TYR A 117 -4.16 -12.03 4.89
N LEU A 118 -5.38 -12.17 5.42
CA LEU A 118 -6.26 -13.28 5.08
C LEU A 118 -6.87 -13.12 3.68
N ASN A 119 -6.97 -14.25 2.99
CA ASN A 119 -7.66 -14.36 1.71
C ASN A 119 -9.12 -13.92 1.84
N PRO A 120 -9.71 -13.25 0.83
CA PRO A 120 -11.12 -12.87 0.84
C PRO A 120 -12.12 -14.00 1.08
N ASN A 121 -11.74 -15.25 0.80
CA ASN A 121 -12.58 -16.42 1.02
C ASN A 121 -12.50 -16.99 2.44
N CYS A 122 -11.66 -16.45 3.33
CA CYS A 122 -11.61 -16.84 4.74
C CYS A 122 -12.80 -16.24 5.48
N HIS A 123 -13.59 -17.09 6.14
CA HIS A 123 -14.81 -16.65 6.84
C HIS A 123 -14.48 -15.84 8.11
N GLY A 124 -13.33 -16.11 8.74
CA GLY A 124 -12.85 -15.32 9.89
C GLY A 124 -12.13 -14.02 9.51
N ARG A 125 -12.08 -13.67 8.22
CA ARG A 125 -11.43 -12.43 7.76
C ARG A 125 -12.13 -11.21 8.34
N VAL A 126 -11.41 -10.44 9.15
CA VAL A 126 -11.87 -9.14 9.65
C VAL A 126 -12.02 -8.18 8.47
N VAL A 127 -13.21 -7.63 8.28
CA VAL A 127 -13.50 -6.59 7.30
C VAL A 127 -13.90 -5.31 8.02
N PHE A 128 -13.19 -4.23 7.74
CA PHE A 128 -13.43 -2.93 8.33
C PHE A 128 -14.40 -2.09 7.47
N ASP A 129 -15.04 -1.11 8.10
CA ASP A 129 -15.82 -0.11 7.37
C ASP A 129 -14.93 0.61 6.36
N TYR A 130 -15.44 0.76 5.14
CA TYR A 130 -14.66 1.30 4.03
C TYR A 130 -14.34 2.78 4.22
N GLN A 131 -15.34 3.57 4.64
CA GLN A 131 -15.19 5.02 4.71
C GLN A 131 -14.31 5.40 5.90
N GLU A 132 -14.53 4.78 7.06
CA GLU A 132 -13.69 4.95 8.25
C GLU A 132 -12.23 4.57 7.95
N SER A 133 -12.01 3.42 7.32
CA SER A 133 -10.65 2.97 6.98
C SER A 133 -10.00 3.91 5.97
N ARG A 134 -10.75 4.34 4.96
CA ARG A 134 -10.26 5.30 3.97
C ARG A 134 -9.83 6.61 4.65
N ASP A 135 -10.59 7.13 5.61
CA ASP A 135 -10.27 8.37 6.30
C ASP A 135 -9.08 8.20 7.25
N LEU A 136 -8.92 7.04 7.89
CA LEU A 136 -7.77 6.70 8.74
C LEU A 136 -6.47 6.52 7.93
N MET A 137 -6.57 6.02 6.71
CA MET A 137 -5.43 5.70 5.84
C MET A 137 -5.07 6.85 4.87
N SER A 138 -5.86 7.94 4.87
CA SER A 138 -5.62 9.14 4.04
C SER A 138 -4.76 10.17 4.75
#